data_AF-A0A2W7C356-F1
#
_entry.id   AF-A0A2W7C356-F1
#
_cell.length_a   1.000
_cell.length_b   1.000
_cell.length_c   1.000
_cell.angle_alpha   90.00
_cell.angle_beta   90.00
_cell.angle_gamma   90.00
#
_symmetry.space_group_name_H-M   'P 1'
#
loop_
_entity.id
_entity.type
_entity.pdbx_description
1 polymer ?
#
loop_
_entity_poly.entity_id
_entity_poly.type
_entity_poly.pdbx_seq_one_letter_code
_entity_poly.pdbx_strand_id
1 'polypeptide(L)' 'MNAMRESVDFHSTQPTFSNGQKSIEVNLVDAYLENASLINTNLTKSKLCNTTMQDGSVNVQNCR' A
#
# COMPACT_ATOMS: atom_id res chain seq x y z
N MET A 1 -18.09 -8.43 -9.58
CA MET A 1 -16.66 -8.78 -9.57
C MET A 1 -16.01 -7.93 -8.49
N ASN A 2 -15.84 -8.46 -7.27
CA ASN A 2 -15.37 -7.66 -6.13
C ASN A 2 -13.93 -8.08 -5.83
N ALA A 3 -12.99 -7.55 -6.60
CA ALA A 3 -11.58 -7.74 -6.32
C ALA A 3 -11.23 -6.95 -5.04
N MET A 4 -10.49 -7.58 -4.14
CA MET A 4 -9.95 -7.05 -2.87
C MET A 4 -10.89 -7.12 -1.64
N ARG A 5 -11.45 -8.29 -1.36
CA ARG A 5 -11.72 -8.75 0.04
C ARG A 5 -10.55 -9.58 0.59
N GLU A 6 -9.35 -9.32 0.09
CA GLU A 6 -8.11 -9.85 0.63
C GLU A 6 -7.37 -8.66 1.23
N SER A 7 -7.24 -8.63 2.55
CA SER A 7 -6.33 -7.71 3.22
C SER A 7 -5.00 -7.75 2.49
N VAL A 8 -4.55 -6.63 1.93
CA VAL A 8 -3.22 -6.56 1.33
C VAL A 8 -2.22 -6.68 2.48
N ASP A 9 -1.86 -7.91 2.80
CA ASP A 9 -0.92 -8.18 3.87
C ASP A 9 0.51 -8.00 3.35
N PHE A 10 0.98 -6.76 3.44
CA PHE A 10 2.37 -6.40 3.18
C PHE A 10 3.36 -7.12 4.11
N HIS A 11 2.89 -7.87 5.13
CA HIS A 11 3.70 -8.65 6.07
C HIS A 11 3.89 -10.12 5.68
N SER A 12 3.17 -10.65 4.67
CA SER A 12 3.19 -12.09 4.34
C SER A 12 4.53 -12.63 3.81
N THR A 13 5.47 -11.75 3.47
CA THR A 13 6.89 -12.10 3.38
C THR A 13 7.69 -11.01 4.09
N GLN A 14 8.07 -11.22 5.35
CA GLN A 14 9.16 -10.48 5.96
C GLN A 14 10.46 -11.12 5.49
N PRO A 15 11.23 -10.56 4.54
CA PRO A 15 12.62 -10.95 4.43
C PRO A 15 13.33 -10.23 5.58
N THR A 16 13.83 -10.96 6.56
CA THR A 16 14.72 -10.40 7.57
C THR A 16 15.97 -9.86 6.89
N PHE A 17 16.05 -8.55 6.67
CA PHE A 17 17.32 -7.92 6.29
C PHE A 17 17.57 -6.70 7.16
N SER A 18 18.55 -6.88 8.04
CA SER A 18 19.44 -5.85 8.56
C SER A 18 19.72 -4.77 7.50
N ASN A 19 19.45 -3.50 7.84
CA ASN A 19 19.75 -2.29 7.06
C ASN A 19 19.23 -2.28 5.60
N GLY A 20 17.91 -2.11 5.43
CA GLY A 20 17.32 -1.75 4.13
C GLY A 20 15.82 -1.96 4.12
N GLN A 21 15.04 -0.94 4.50
CA GLN A 21 13.58 -0.98 4.39
C GLN A 21 13.18 -1.30 2.95
N LYS A 22 12.49 -2.42 2.73
CA LYS A 22 11.99 -2.84 1.41
C LYS A 22 10.98 -1.79 0.91
N SER A 23 11.41 -0.98 -0.05
CA SER A 23 10.53 -0.07 -0.78
C SER A 23 9.88 -0.89 -1.90
N ILE A 24 8.57 -1.12 -1.77
CA ILE A 24 7.80 -1.80 -2.80
C ILE A 24 7.20 -0.75 -3.74
N GLU A 25 7.38 -0.96 -5.04
CA GLU A 25 6.69 -0.21 -6.06
C GLU A 25 5.44 -1.02 -6.44
N VAL A 26 4.27 -0.50 -6.06
CA VAL A 26 2.97 -1.12 -6.32
C VAL A 26 2.06 -0.08 -6.97
N ASN A 27 1.21 -0.53 -7.88
CA ASN A 27 0.14 0.28 -8.43
C ASN A 27 -1.14 0.03 -7.61
N LEU A 28 -1.57 1.03 -6.86
CA LEU A 28 -2.76 1.01 -6.01
C LEU A 28 -3.76 2.09 -6.45
N VAL A 29 -3.71 2.52 -7.71
CA VAL A 29 -4.65 3.49 -8.27
C VAL A 29 -6.09 3.00 -8.05
N ASP A 30 -6.96 3.88 -7.55
CA ASP A 30 -8.36 3.59 -7.19
C ASP A 30 -8.55 2.49 -6.11
N ALA A 31 -7.50 2.13 -5.35
CA ALA A 31 -7.60 1.12 -4.31
C ALA A 31 -8.22 1.66 -3.01
N TYR A 32 -8.93 0.79 -2.30
CA TYR A 32 -9.47 1.05 -0.97
C TYR A 32 -8.66 0.28 0.07
N LEU A 33 -7.86 0.99 0.86
CA LEU A 33 -7.01 0.47 1.94
C LEU A 33 -7.58 0.81 3.32
N GLU A 34 -8.82 1.27 3.40
CA GLU A 34 -9.53 1.47 4.65
C GLU A 34 -9.58 0.12 5.40
N ASN A 35 -9.00 0.06 6.60
CA ASN A 35 -8.74 -1.15 7.40
C ASN A 35 -7.54 -2.03 7.00
N ALA A 36 -6.70 -1.63 6.03
CA ALA A 36 -5.42 -2.30 5.79
C ALA A 36 -4.41 -1.96 6.89
N SER A 37 -3.55 -2.92 7.27
CA SER A 37 -2.40 -2.65 8.15
C SER A 37 -1.20 -2.21 7.30
N LEU A 38 -0.95 -0.91 7.21
CA LEU A 38 0.21 -0.34 6.51
C LEU A 38 1.35 0.03 7.48
N ILE A 39 1.30 -0.46 8.72
CA ILE A 39 2.31 -0.18 9.75
C ILE A 39 3.68 -0.61 9.23
N ASN A 40 4.68 0.28 9.32
CA ASN A 40 6.04 0.06 8.81
C ASN A 40 6.15 -0.25 7.30
N THR A 41 5.12 0.04 6.50
CA THR A 41 5.15 -0.16 5.04
C THR A 41 5.67 1.10 4.35
N ASN A 42 6.70 0.96 3.50
CA ASN A 42 7.23 2.07 2.71
C ASN A 42 6.60 2.09 1.30
N LEU A 43 5.58 2.94 1.11
CA LEU A 43 4.87 3.16 -0.16
C LEU A 43 5.38 4.38 -0.95
N THR A 44 6.54 4.95 -0.61
CA THR A 44 7.04 6.20 -1.22
C THR A 44 7.23 6.13 -2.74
N LYS A 45 7.47 4.93 -3.29
CA LYS A 45 7.60 4.69 -4.74
C LYS A 45 6.33 4.17 -5.41
N SER A 46 5.24 3.94 -4.66
CA SER A 46 4.01 3.35 -5.19
C SER A 46 3.10 4.40 -5.86
N LYS A 47 2.31 3.99 -6.85
CA LYS A 47 1.24 4.81 -7.42
C LYS A 47 0.01 4.72 -6.52
N LEU A 48 -0.34 5.81 -5.84
CA LEU A 48 -1.51 5.87 -4.95
C LEU A 48 -2.50 6.94 -5.44
N CYS A 49 -2.70 7.04 -6.76
CA CYS A 49 -3.65 8.01 -7.30
C CYS A 49 -5.08 7.60 -6.96
N ASN A 50 -5.86 8.50 -6.36
CA ASN A 50 -7.24 8.25 -5.97
C ASN A 50 -7.38 7.02 -5.04
N THR A 51 -6.37 6.78 -4.20
CA THR A 51 -6.34 5.65 -3.27
C THR A 51 -6.88 6.07 -1.91
N THR A 52 -7.87 5.38 -1.36
CA THR A 52 -8.29 5.56 0.03
C THR A 52 -7.31 4.85 0.96
N MET A 53 -6.66 5.60 1.86
CA MET A 53 -5.68 5.12 2.84
C MET A 53 -6.37 4.52 4.08
N GLN A 54 -5.58 3.88 4.95
CA GLN A 54 -6.06 3.21 6.17
C GLN A 54 -6.76 4.15 7.17
N ASP A 55 -6.48 5.46 7.11
CA ASP A 55 -7.12 6.49 7.93
C ASP A 55 -8.35 7.13 7.23
N GLY A 56 -8.75 6.60 6.07
CA GLY A 56 -9.84 7.12 5.25
C GLY A 56 -9.47 8.30 4.36
N SER A 57 -8.23 8.82 4.43
CA SER A 57 -7.78 9.91 3.55
C SER A 57 -7.58 9.41 2.12
N VAL A 58 -7.76 10.28 1.13
CA VAL A 58 -7.47 9.95 -0.28
C VAL A 58 -6.09 10.45 -0.65
N ASN A 59 -5.22 9.53 -1.08
CA ASN A 59 -3.91 9.84 -1.63
C ASN A 59 -4.03 10.16 -3.12
N VAL A 60 -3.17 11.06 -3.60
CA VAL A 60 -3.12 11.55 -4.99
C VAL A 60 -1.69 11.57 -5.54
N GLN A 61 -0.78 10.80 -4.95
CA GLN A 61 0.61 10.71 -5.42
C GLN A 61 0.71 9.89 -6.71
N ASN A 62 1.62 10.31 -7.61
CA ASN A 62 1.97 9.60 -8.85
C ASN A 62 0.78 9.34 -9.80
N CYS A 63 -0.12 10.32 -9.95
CA CYS A 63 -1.28 10.29 -10.86
C CYS A 63 -0.97 10.50 -12.35
N ARG A 64 0.29 10.70 -12.74
CA ARG A 64 0.70 11.03 -14.12
C ARG A 64 1.48 9.89 -14.77
#